data_AF-A0A523D4W7-F1
#
_entry.id   AF-A0A523D4W7-F1
#
_cell.length_a   1.000
_cell.length_b   1.000
_cell.length_c   1.000
_cell.angle_alpha   90.00
_cell.angle_beta   90.00
_cell.angle_gamma   90.00
#
_symmetry.space_group_name_H-M   'P 1'
#
loop_
_entity.id
_entity.type
_entity.pdbx_description
1 polymer ?
#
loop_
_entity_poly.entity_id
_entity_poly.type
_entity_poly.pdbx_seq_one_letter_code
_entity_poly.pdbx_strand_id
1 'polypeptide(L)'
;MSDDTLQGRFIWYELLTSDPDAATGFYTELIGWGTAEWGEGENPYVMWTTDGTPETAMGGVIPLPEEARKAGAPPHWLPYVG
;
A
#
# COMPACT_ATOMS: atom_id res chain seq x y z
N MET A 1 -21.62 -1.04 -16.67
CA MET A 1 -20.85 -0.08 -17.47
C MET A 1 -19.53 0.07 -16.76
N SER A 2 -18.42 -0.28 -17.39
CA SER A 2 -17.10 0.11 -16.88
C SER A 2 -17.04 1.62 -16.81
N ASP A 3 -16.52 2.16 -15.72
CA ASP A 3 -16.25 3.59 -15.62
C ASP A 3 -15.03 3.89 -16.50
N ASP A 4 -15.30 4.37 -17.72
CA ASP A 4 -14.30 4.65 -18.76
C ASP A 4 -13.25 5.69 -18.31
N THR A 5 -13.48 6.35 -17.16
CA THR A 5 -12.57 7.34 -16.58
C THR A 5 -11.35 6.73 -15.90
N LEU A 6 -11.38 5.44 -15.53
CA LEU A 6 -10.29 4.76 -14.82
C LEU A 6 -9.33 4.02 -15.75
N GLN A 7 -9.72 3.77 -17.00
CA GLN A 7 -8.91 3.02 -17.97
C GLN A 7 -7.54 3.68 -18.19
N GLY A 8 -6.47 2.91 -17.97
CA GLY A 8 -5.08 3.35 -18.13
C GLY A 8 -4.57 4.26 -17.01
N ARG A 9 -5.35 4.49 -15.94
CA ARG A 9 -4.92 5.29 -14.78
C ARG A 9 -4.41 4.41 -13.66
N PHE A 10 -3.43 4.91 -12.92
CA PHE A 10 -3.05 4.31 -11.65
C PHE A 10 -4.19 4.49 -10.65
N ILE A 11 -4.66 3.37 -10.09
CA ILE A 11 -5.80 3.35 -9.16
C ILE A 11 -5.39 2.88 -7.75
N TRP A 12 -4.22 2.27 -7.61
CA TRP A 12 -3.70 1.80 -6.32
C TRP A 12 -2.19 1.63 -6.36
N TYR A 13 -1.51 1.95 -5.25
CA TYR A 13 -0.07 1.75 -5.08
C TYR A 13 0.22 0.81 -3.90
N GLU A 14 0.68 -0.40 -4.16
CA GLU A 14 1.01 -1.36 -3.11
C GLU A 14 2.51 -1.36 -2.83
N LEU A 15 2.92 -1.22 -1.58
CA LEU A 15 4.30 -1.44 -1.18
C LEU A 15 4.43 -2.84 -0.58
N LEU A 16 5.22 -3.69 -1.24
CA LEU A 16 5.66 -4.96 -0.67
C LEU A 16 7.03 -4.74 -0.03
N THR A 17 7.14 -4.93 1.28
CA THR A 17 8.37 -4.66 2.04
C THR A 17 8.62 -5.70 3.12
N SER A 18 9.87 -5.87 3.54
CA SER A 18 10.20 -6.75 4.67
C SER A 18 9.74 -6.20 6.02
N ASP A 19 9.47 -4.89 6.09
CA ASP A 19 9.11 -4.20 7.33
C ASP A 19 8.04 -3.11 7.04
N PRO A 20 6.75 -3.47 7.10
CA PRO A 20 5.65 -2.53 6.91
C PRO A 20 5.67 -1.36 7.89
N ASP A 21 5.96 -1.61 9.17
CA ASP A 21 5.94 -0.60 10.22
C ASP A 21 7.06 0.43 10.04
N ALA A 22 8.27 -0.03 9.67
CA ALA A 22 9.36 0.89 9.35
C ALA A 22 9.04 1.72 8.09
N ALA A 23 8.39 1.12 7.09
CA ALA A 23 7.99 1.85 5.88
C ALA A 23 6.93 2.91 6.20
N THR A 24 5.91 2.59 7.01
CA THR A 24 4.86 3.54 7.41
C THR A 24 5.43 4.70 8.19
N GLY A 25 6.28 4.44 9.20
CA GLY A 25 6.99 5.48 9.91
C GLY A 25 7.82 6.37 8.98
N PHE A 26 8.61 5.77 8.09
CA PHE A 26 9.47 6.50 7.16
C PHE A 26 8.68 7.45 6.23
N TYR A 27 7.63 6.96 5.55
CA TYR A 27 6.86 7.79 4.63
C TYR A 27 5.96 8.80 5.34
N THR A 28 5.51 8.49 6.55
CA THR A 28 4.81 9.47 7.40
C THR A 28 5.72 10.64 7.74
N GLU A 29 6.97 10.37 8.16
CA GLU A 29 7.94 11.42 8.48
C GLU A 29 8.42 12.18 7.23
N LEU A 30 8.69 11.46 6.14
CA LEU A 30 9.30 12.04 4.94
C LEU A 30 8.34 12.95 4.16
N ILE A 31 7.09 12.51 3.96
CA ILE A 31 6.14 13.18 3.06
C ILE A 31 4.77 13.46 3.70
N GLY A 32 4.57 13.11 4.98
CA GLY A 32 3.34 13.41 5.71
C GLY A 32 2.14 12.54 5.34
N TRP A 33 2.35 11.40 4.67
CA TRP A 33 1.28 10.44 4.43
C TRP A 33 0.79 9.83 5.74
N GLY A 34 -0.50 9.54 5.80
CA GLY A 34 -1.09 8.81 6.91
C GLY A 34 -1.28 7.33 6.59
N THR A 35 -1.84 6.62 7.56
CA THR A 35 -2.28 5.23 7.39
C THR A 35 -3.69 5.03 7.94
N ALA A 36 -4.43 4.10 7.36
CA ALA A 36 -5.70 3.62 7.89
C ALA A 36 -5.77 2.09 7.79
N GLU A 37 -6.38 1.44 8.78
CA GLU A 37 -6.59 0.00 8.77
C GLU A 37 -7.88 -0.36 8.03
N TRP A 38 -7.85 -1.46 7.26
CA TRP A 38 -9.00 -2.02 6.58
C TRP A 38 -9.12 -3.52 6.83
N GLY A 39 -10.34 -3.96 7.11
CA GLY A 39 -10.66 -5.34 7.47
C GLY A 39 -10.70 -5.59 8.98
N GLU A 40 -11.16 -6.77 9.35
CA GLU A 40 -11.25 -7.23 10.74
C GLU A 40 -10.25 -8.37 10.99
N GLY A 41 -9.65 -8.45 12.18
CA GLY A 41 -8.77 -9.55 12.58
C GLY A 41 -7.48 -9.10 13.25
N GLU A 42 -6.56 -10.06 13.47
CA GLU A 42 -5.27 -9.81 14.14
C GLU A 42 -4.24 -9.09 13.26
N ASN A 43 -4.41 -9.12 11.94
CA ASN A 43 -3.51 -8.48 10.98
C ASN A 43 -4.35 -7.71 9.95
N PRO A 44 -4.88 -6.53 10.31
CA PRO A 44 -5.62 -5.70 9.36
C PRO A 44 -4.70 -5.26 8.22
N TYR A 45 -5.29 -4.98 7.06
CA TYR A 45 -4.56 -4.43 5.93
C TYR A 45 -4.31 -2.94 6.17
N VAL A 46 -3.07 -2.51 6.00
CA VAL A 46 -2.68 -1.11 6.23
C VAL A 46 -2.69 -0.36 4.90
N MET A 47 -3.56 0.65 4.81
CA MET A 47 -3.67 1.52 3.65
C MET A 47 -2.85 2.79 3.83
N TRP A 48 -2.18 3.24 2.78
CA TRP A 48 -1.63 4.59 2.65
C TRP A 48 -2.73 5.59 2.39
N THR A 49 -2.73 6.69 3.13
CA THR A 49 -3.73 7.76 3.02
C THR A 49 -3.05 9.12 2.90
N THR A 50 -3.72 10.10 2.27
CA THR A 50 -3.16 11.45 2.16
C THR A 50 -3.33 12.29 3.43
N ASP A 51 -4.28 11.94 4.29
CA ASP A 51 -4.65 12.72 5.47
C ASP A 51 -4.97 11.88 6.72
N GLY A 52 -4.63 10.58 6.72
CA GLY A 52 -4.93 9.67 7.83
C GLY A 52 -6.32 9.06 7.80
N THR A 53 -7.15 9.36 6.79
CA THR A 53 -8.53 8.85 6.70
C THR A 53 -8.69 7.76 5.63
N PRO A 54 -9.54 6.73 5.85
CA PRO A 54 -9.81 5.69 4.85
C PRO A 54 -10.32 6.24 3.50
N GLU A 55 -11.03 7.37 3.51
CA GLU A 55 -11.60 8.00 2.31
C GLU A 55 -10.54 8.54 1.36
N THR A 56 -9.34 8.81 1.87
CA THR A 56 -8.20 9.25 1.05
C THR A 56 -7.18 8.15 0.80
N ALA A 57 -7.58 6.88 0.97
CA ALA A 57 -6.73 5.74 0.70
C ALA A 57 -6.31 5.71 -0.78
N MET A 58 -5.01 5.57 -1.02
CA MET A 58 -4.43 5.54 -2.38
C MET A 58 -3.55 4.31 -2.63
N GLY A 59 -3.32 3.50 -1.61
CA GLY A 59 -2.36 2.42 -1.67
C GLY A 59 -2.38 1.59 -0.40
N GLY A 60 -1.58 0.54 -0.38
CA GLY A 60 -1.38 -0.29 0.80
C GLY A 60 0.07 -0.64 1.03
N VAL A 61 0.32 -1.21 2.19
CA VAL A 61 1.61 -1.78 2.55
C VAL A 61 1.39 -3.16 3.14
N ILE A 62 2.10 -4.12 2.58
CA ILE A 62 2.05 -5.52 3.01
C ILE A 62 3.46 -6.08 3.18
N PRO A 63 3.61 -7.10 4.03
CA PRO A 63 4.84 -7.86 4.08
C PRO A 63 5.11 -8.49 2.71
N LEU A 64 6.35 -8.37 2.23
CA LEU A 64 6.83 -9.09 1.06
C LEU A 64 6.70 -10.60 1.34
N PRO A 65 5.98 -11.37 0.49
CA PRO A 65 5.80 -12.79 0.72
C PRO A 65 7.12 -13.53 0.88
N GLU A 66 7.19 -14.42 1.86
CA GLU A 66 8.43 -15.11 2.24
C GLU A 66 9.06 -15.89 1.08
N GLU A 67 8.24 -16.52 0.22
CA GLU A 67 8.73 -17.23 -0.96
C GLU A 67 9.35 -16.28 -1.99
N ALA A 68 8.77 -15.09 -2.18
CA ALA A 68 9.36 -14.06 -3.05
C ALA A 68 10.68 -13.53 -2.47
N ARG A 69 10.73 -13.33 -1.15
CA ARG A 69 11.96 -12.92 -0.45
C ARG A 69 13.06 -13.98 -0.60
N LYS A 70 12.74 -15.26 -0.43
CA LYS A 70 13.69 -16.39 -0.65
C LYS A 70 14.16 -16.48 -2.10
N ALA A 71 13.30 -16.13 -3.06
CA ALA A 71 13.67 -16.03 -4.47
C ALA A 71 14.52 -14.77 -4.80
N GLY A 72 14.82 -13.93 -3.80
CA GLY A 72 15.68 -12.74 -3.96
C GLY A 72 14.93 -11.49 -4.42
N ALA A 73 13.61 -11.45 -4.36
CA ALA A 73 12.85 -10.24 -4.67
C ALA A 73 13.17 -9.13 -3.66
N PRO A 74 13.53 -7.91 -4.09
CA PRO A 74 13.67 -6.77 -3.20
C PRO A 74 12.30 -6.18 -2.82
N PRO A 75 12.22 -5.36 -1.74
CA PRO A 75 11.09 -4.47 -1.52
C PRO A 75 10.81 -3.60 -2.75
N HIS A 76 9.54 -3.47 -3.14
CA HIS A 76 9.15 -2.73 -4.34
C HIS A 76 7.71 -2.24 -4.28
N TRP A 77 7.43 -1.20 -5.06
CA TRP A 77 6.09 -0.72 -5.34
C TRP A 77 5.47 -1.52 -6.50
N LEU A 78 4.23 -1.96 -6.31
CA LEU A 78 3.39 -2.61 -7.30
C LEU A 78 2.17 -1.71 -7.59
N PRO A 79 2.18 -0.98 -8.72
CA PRO A 79 1.05 -0.15 -9.10
C PRO A 79 -0.04 -0.96 -9.81
N TYR A 80 -1.30 -0.66 -9.53
CA TYR A 80 -2.46 -1.19 -10.24
C TYR A 80 -2.99 -0.14 -11.21
N VAL A 81 -3.27 -0.57 -12.44
CA VAL A 81 -3.79 0.27 -13.52
C VAL A 81 -5.18 -0.21 -13.91
N GLY A 82 -6.14 0.72 -13.99
CA GLY A 82 -7.53 0.46 -14.39
C GLY A 82 -7.72 0.23 -15.89
#